data_AF-A0A438KDH5-F1
#
_entry.id   AF-A0A438KDH5-F1
#
_cell.length_a   1.000
_cell.length_b   1.000
_cell.length_c   1.000
_cell.angle_alpha   90.00
_cell.angle_beta   90.00
_cell.angle_gamma   90.00
#
_symmetry.space_group_name_H-M   'P 1'
#
loop_
_entity.id
_entity.type
_entity.pdbx_description
1 polymer ?
#
loop_
_entity_poly.entity_id
_entity_poly.type
_entity_poly.pdbx_seq_one_letter_code
_entity_poly.pdbx_strand_id
1 'polypeptide(L)'
;MTGDKTYFTSLENYNGDIVTFGDGSLARLKGKGSITILGCPKLDEVLYVEGLKTNLLSIVKCVTKTIGTMYKTLAQKARLQ
;
A
#
# COMPACT_ATOMS: atom_id res chain seq x y z
N MET A 1 1.50 -4.69 -2.07
CA MET A 1 2.47 -5.64 -1.47
C MET A 1 3.70 -4.86 -1.05
N THR A 2 4.33 -5.23 0.06
CA THR A 2 5.54 -4.59 0.59
C THR A 2 6.49 -5.65 1.13
N GLY A 3 7.79 -5.41 1.02
CA GLY A 3 8.83 -6.22 1.71
C GLY A 3 9.36 -5.56 2.98
N ASP A 4 8.88 -4.36 3.30
CA ASP A 4 9.20 -3.68 4.55
C ASP A 4 8.05 -3.88 5.55
N LYS A 5 8.36 -4.53 6.67
CA LYS A 5 7.41 -4.78 7.76
C LYS A 5 7.07 -3.52 8.55
N THR A 6 7.92 -2.50 8.53
CA THR A 6 7.76 -1.29 9.36
C THR A 6 6.54 -0.45 8.96
N TYR A 7 6.02 -0.62 7.74
CA TYR A 7 4.79 0.05 7.31
C TYR A 7 3.51 -0.52 7.93
N PHE A 8 3.56 -1.73 8.50
CA PHE A 8 2.36 -2.38 9.02
C PHE A 8 1.99 -1.87 10.40
N THR A 9 0.76 -1.39 10.51
CA THR A 9 0.09 -1.12 11.79
C THR A 9 -0.57 -2.37 12.36
N SER A 10 -0.85 -3.35 11.51
CA SER A 10 -1.25 -4.71 11.87
C SER A 10 -0.61 -5.68 10.88
N LEU A 11 -0.12 -6.82 11.36
CA LEU A 11 0.43 -7.87 10.51
C LEU A 11 0.14 -9.22 11.12
N GLU A 12 -0.68 -9.99 10.43
CA GLU A 12 -0.98 -11.36 10.79
C GLU A 12 -0.08 -12.30 9.97
N ASN A 13 0.38 -13.38 10.61
CA ASN A 13 1.10 -14.42 9.91
C ASN A 13 0.18 -15.04 8.86
N TYR A 14 0.67 -15.11 7.64
CA TYR A 14 -0.07 -15.63 6.51
C TYR A 14 0.85 -16.62 5.81
N ASN A 15 0.49 -17.90 5.82
CA ASN A 15 1.24 -18.92 5.10
C ASN A 15 0.67 -19.06 3.69
N GLY A 16 0.85 -18.00 2.90
CA GLY A 16 0.26 -17.89 1.58
C GLY A 16 1.06 -18.58 0.49
N ASP A 17 0.55 -18.40 -0.74
CA ASP A 17 1.16 -18.91 -1.96
C ASP A 17 2.53 -18.30 -2.25
N ILE A 18 3.24 -18.95 -3.17
CA ILE A 18 4.50 -18.46 -3.72
C ILE A 18 4.16 -17.51 -4.88
N VAL A 19 4.80 -16.34 -4.89
CA VAL A 19 4.75 -15.38 -5.98
C VAL A 19 6.06 -15.42 -6.76
N THR A 20 5.97 -15.20 -8.07
CA THR A 20 7.12 -15.07 -8.96
C THR A 20 7.36 -13.59 -9.25
N PHE A 21 8.58 -13.11 -9.04
CA PHE A 21 8.99 -11.77 -9.39
C PHE A 21 9.27 -11.65 -10.90
N GLY A 22 9.38 -10.40 -11.38
CA GLY A 22 9.64 -10.14 -12.81
C GLY A 22 10.99 -10.68 -13.31
N ASP A 23 11.93 -10.94 -12.40
CA ASP A 23 13.24 -11.57 -12.70
C ASP A 23 13.20 -13.11 -12.64
N GLY A 24 12.02 -13.70 -12.43
CA GLY A 24 11.82 -15.14 -12.32
C GLY A 24 12.12 -15.73 -10.94
N SER A 25 12.62 -14.93 -9.99
CA SER A 25 12.83 -15.40 -8.61
C SER A 25 11.50 -15.61 -7.89
N LEU A 26 11.49 -16.54 -6.93
CA LEU A 26 10.30 -16.93 -6.17
C LEU A 26 10.36 -16.40 -4.74
N ALA A 27 9.23 -15.92 -4.23
CA ALA A 27 9.11 -15.48 -2.84
C ALA A 27 7.78 -15.95 -2.23
N ARG A 28 7.81 -16.29 -0.94
CA ARG A 28 6.61 -16.71 -0.21
C ARG A 28 5.91 -15.51 0.40
N LEU A 29 4.57 -15.49 0.32
CA LEU A 29 3.75 -14.59 1.10
C LEU A 29 3.82 -14.99 2.57
N LYS A 30 4.25 -14.07 3.43
CA LYS A 30 4.55 -14.36 4.85
C LYS A 30 3.57 -13.71 5.81
N GLY A 31 2.86 -12.68 5.36
CA GLY A 31 1.94 -11.95 6.20
C GLY A 31 0.93 -11.15 5.42
N LYS A 32 -0.14 -10.76 6.11
CA LYS A 32 -1.18 -9.88 5.58
C LYS A 32 -1.64 -8.95 6.68
N GLY A 33 -1.93 -7.70 6.34
CA GLY A 33 -2.43 -6.76 7.33
C GLY A 33 -2.62 -5.36 6.79
N SER A 34 -2.74 -4.39 7.69
CA SER A 34 -3.00 -3.00 7.33
C SER A 34 -1.75 -2.15 7.45
N ILE A 35 -1.58 -1.20 6.53
CA ILE A 35 -0.54 -0.18 6.59
C ILE A 35 -1.15 1.22 6.65
N THR A 36 -0.43 2.14 7.30
CA THR A 36 -0.75 3.57 7.29
C THR A 36 0.46 4.33 6.79
N ILE A 37 0.27 5.11 5.72
CA ILE A 37 1.30 5.97 5.14
C ILE A 37 0.77 7.41 5.22
N LEU A 38 1.63 8.34 5.62
CA LEU A 38 1.25 9.74 5.74
C LEU A 38 0.76 10.28 4.38
N GLY A 39 -0.41 10.91 4.36
CA GLY A 39 -1.04 11.39 3.11
C GLY A 39 -1.76 10.32 2.29
N CYS A 40 -1.89 9.10 2.80
CA CYS A 40 -2.66 8.02 2.20
C CYS A 40 -3.79 7.57 3.13
N PRO A 41 -4.95 7.17 2.59
CA PRO A 41 -5.90 6.40 3.38
C PRO A 41 -5.24 5.11 3.87
N LYS A 42 -5.73 4.59 5.00
CA LYS A 42 -5.35 3.27 5.50
C LYS A 42 -5.54 2.25 4.37
N LEU A 43 -4.53 1.42 4.15
CA LEU A 43 -4.61 0.34 3.17
C LEU A 43 -4.69 -0.97 3.94
N ASP A 44 -5.83 -1.64 3.84
CA ASP A 44 -6.06 -2.96 4.41
C ASP A 44 -5.64 -4.06 3.43
N GLU A 45 -5.56 -5.30 3.93
CA GLU A 45 -5.31 -6.50 3.11
C GLU A 45 -3.97 -6.46 2.34
N VAL A 46 -2.99 -5.69 2.83
CA VAL A 46 -1.67 -5.57 2.22
C VAL A 46 -0.85 -6.82 2.53
N LEU A 47 -0.30 -7.42 1.47
CA LEU A 47 0.54 -8.60 1.59
C LEU A 47 2.01 -8.24 1.87
N TYR A 48 2.59 -8.92 2.85
CA TYR A 48 4.01 -8.92 3.17
C TYR A 48 4.73 -10.06 2.44
N VAL A 49 5.76 -9.72 1.68
CA VAL A 49 6.62 -10.67 0.96
C VAL A 49 8.05 -10.48 1.44
N GLU A 50 8.62 -11.50 2.06
CA GLU A 50 10.03 -11.48 2.46
C GLU A 50 10.95 -11.40 1.24
N GLY A 51 11.91 -10.47 1.27
CA GLY A 51 12.86 -10.28 0.17
C GLY A 51 12.38 -9.36 -0.97
N LEU A 52 11.15 -8.84 -0.91
CA LEU A 52 10.68 -7.85 -1.88
C LEU A 52 11.40 -6.50 -1.66
N LYS A 53 12.36 -6.17 -2.52
CA LYS A 53 13.20 -4.96 -2.37
C LYS A 53 12.47 -3.66 -2.66
N THR A 54 11.49 -3.69 -3.55
CA THR A 54 10.71 -2.51 -3.96
C THR A 54 9.23 -2.75 -3.71
N ASN A 55 8.59 -1.84 -3.01
CA ASN A 55 7.16 -1.99 -2.70
C ASN A 55 6.32 -1.77 -3.97
N LEU A 56 5.43 -2.72 -4.26
CA LEU A 56 4.41 -2.61 -5.32
C LEU A 56 3.23 -1.72 -4.91
N LEU A 57 3.28 -1.16 -3.69
CA LEU A 57 2.51 0.02 -3.38
C LEU A 57 2.92 1.07 -4.40
N SER A 58 2.09 1.31 -5.42
CA SER A 58 2.21 2.52 -6.21
C SER A 58 1.85 3.69 -5.29
N ILE A 59 2.80 4.07 -4.44
CA ILE A 59 2.74 5.25 -3.57
C ILE A 59 2.33 6.46 -4.41
N VAL A 60 2.79 6.50 -5.67
CA VAL A 60 2.37 7.45 -6.70
C VAL A 60 0.85 7.49 -6.91
N LYS A 61 0.16 6.35 -7.01
CA LYS A 61 -1.31 6.30 -7.23
C LYS A 61 -2.10 6.68 -5.97
N CYS A 62 -1.56 6.34 -4.80
CA CYS A 62 -2.16 6.71 -3.52
C CYS A 62 -2.07 8.23 -3.27
N VAL A 63 -0.87 8.80 -3.45
CA VAL A 63 -0.61 10.25 -3.32
C VAL A 63 -1.38 11.06 -4.36
N THR A 64 -1.39 10.65 -5.63
CA THR A 64 -2.16 11.37 -6.68
C THR A 64 -3.66 11.39 -6.40
N LYS A 65 -4.22 10.29 -5.88
CA LYS A 65 -5.65 10.23 -5.54
C LYS A 65 -5.99 11.10 -4.33
N THR A 66 -5.14 11.15 -3.30
CA THR A 66 -5.32 12.04 -2.15
C THR A 66 -5.27 13.51 -2.57
N ILE A 67 -4.23 13.90 -3.33
CA ILE A 67 -4.09 15.27 -3.84
C ILE A 67 -5.31 15.67 -4.66
N GLY A 68 -5.74 14.83 -5.61
CA GLY A 68 -6.91 15.10 -6.44
C GLY A 68 -8.21 15.23 -5.63
N THR A 69 -8.34 14.48 -4.53
CA THR A 69 -9.51 14.58 -3.64
C THR A 69 -9.51 15.88 -2.86
N MET A 70 -8.37 16.30 -2.29
CA MET A 70 -8.25 17.58 -1.59
C MET A 70 -8.62 18.77 -2.48
N TYR A 71 -8.13 18.80 -3.73
CA TYR A 71 -8.48 19.86 -4.69
C TYR A 71 -9.98 19.91 -5.00
N LYS A 72 -10.63 18.75 -5.17
CA LYS A 72 -12.08 18.70 -5.41
C LYS A 72 -12.88 19.22 -4.21
N THR A 73 -12.51 18.84 -2.99
CA THR A 73 -13.17 19.31 -1.77
C THR A 73 -13.01 20.82 -1.59
N LEU A 74 -11.82 21.36 -1.83
CA LEU A 74 -11.57 22.81 -1.79
C LEU A 74 -12.39 23.55 -2.85
N ALA A 75 -12.38 23.06 -4.09
CA ALA A 75 -13.16 23.65 -5.18
C ALA A 75 -14.68 23.62 -4.92
N GLN A 76 -15.18 22.59 -4.24
CA GLN A 76 -16.60 22.49 -3.88
C GLN A 76 -16.97 23.42 -2.72
N LYS A 77 -16.11 23.56 -1.70
CA LYS A 77 -16.29 24.58 -0.64
C LYS A 77 -16.29 26.00 -1.22
N ALA A 78 -15.40 26.29 -2.16
CA ALA A 78 -15.32 27.61 -2.80
C ALA A 78 -16.51 27.94 -3.72
N ARG A 79 -17.27 26.94 -4.19
CA ARG A 79 -18.50 27.14 -4.99
C ARG A 79 -19.77 27.29 -4.16
N LEU A 80 -19.71 26.93 -2.87
CA LEU A 80 -20.83 27.02 -1.93
C LEU A 80 -20.74 28.28 -1.05
N GLN A 81 -19.77 29.15 -1.32
CA GLN A 81 -19.59 30.49 -0.75
C GLN A 81 -19.86 31.52 -1.85
#